data_AF-A0A7S3CQH4-F1
#
_entry.id   AF-A0A7S3CQH4-F1
#
_cell.length_a   1.000
_cell.length_b   1.000
_cell.length_c   1.000
_cell.angle_alpha   90.00
_cell.angle_beta   90.00
_cell.angle_gamma   90.00
#
_symmetry.space_group_name_H-M   'P 1'
#
loop_
_entity.id
_entity.type
_entity.pdbx_description
1 polymer ?
#
loop_
_entity_poly.entity_id
_entity_poly.type
_entity_poly.pdbx_seq_one_letter_code
_entity_poly.pdbx_strand_id
1 'polypeptide(L)'
;GVLKSLSFMFEYIGEMGKDYILAITPLLEDALIDRDLVHRQTAASAVKHLSLGVAYLGCEDSLAHLINFLFPNVFEVSPHVINAVLEGIEGLRVALGPARVLSYTIQGLFHPARRVREAYWKIYNNMYLGAQ
;
A
#
# COMPACT_ATOMS: atom_id res chain seq x y z
N GLY A 1 12.74 -2.85 14.15
CA GLY A 1 12.71 -1.64 15.01
C GLY A 1 12.48 -0.39 14.20
N VAL A 2 13.44 -0.03 13.32
CA VAL A 2 13.42 1.19 12.50
C VAL A 2 12.12 1.38 11.71
N LEU A 3 11.61 0.35 11.03
CA LEU A 3 10.35 0.43 10.27
C LEU A 3 9.14 0.82 11.14
N LYS A 4 9.10 0.35 12.39
CA LYS A 4 7.99 0.67 13.30
C LYS A 4 8.05 2.12 13.72
N SER A 5 9.25 2.63 14.02
CA SER A 5 9.47 4.05 14.31
C SER A 5 9.12 4.93 13.10
N LEU A 6 9.49 4.52 11.88
CA LEU A 6 9.12 5.22 10.65
C LEU A 6 7.61 5.28 10.45
N SER A 7 6.89 4.17 10.68
CA SER A 7 5.43 4.12 10.58
C SER A 7 4.77 5.16 11.49
N PHE A 8 5.15 5.20 12.77
CA PHE A 8 4.62 6.19 13.72
C PHE A 8 5.05 7.62 13.40
N MET A 9 6.28 7.80 12.92
CA MET A 9 6.78 9.11 12.53
C MET A 9 5.94 9.69 11.39
N PHE A 10 5.68 8.93 10.32
CA PHE A 10 4.85 9.41 9.20
C PHE A 10 3.40 9.67 9.60
N GLU A 11 2.85 8.87 10.51
CA GLU A 11 1.53 9.12 11.09
C GLU A 11 1.49 10.47 11.83
N TYR A 12 2.55 10.78 12.57
CA TYR A 12 2.61 11.99 13.40
C TYR A 12 2.91 13.26 12.60
N ILE A 13 3.86 13.19 11.65
CA ILE A 13 4.29 14.39 10.90
C ILE A 13 3.34 14.75 9.75
N GLY A 14 2.49 13.82 9.32
CA GLY A 14 1.47 14.05 8.28
C GLY A 14 2.07 14.62 6.99
N GLU A 15 1.63 15.84 6.64
CA GLU A 15 1.99 16.54 5.40
C GLU A 15 3.49 16.82 5.25
N MET A 16 4.24 16.95 6.37
CA MET A 16 5.69 17.15 6.30
C MET A 16 6.41 15.92 5.73
N GLY A 17 5.75 14.77 5.65
CA GLY A 17 6.28 13.56 5.02
C GLY A 17 6.64 13.74 3.55
N LYS A 18 6.06 14.73 2.86
CA LYS A 18 6.29 14.98 1.44
C LYS A 18 7.76 15.26 1.10
N ASP A 19 8.48 15.93 2.00
CA ASP A 19 9.87 16.31 1.77
C ASP A 19 10.83 15.12 1.97
N TYR A 20 10.35 14.04 2.60
CA TYR A 20 11.13 12.86 2.94
C TYR A 20 10.82 11.63 2.07
N ILE A 21 9.77 11.68 1.24
CA ILE A 21 9.28 10.52 0.50
C ILE A 21 10.34 9.91 -0.41
N LEU A 22 11.09 10.73 -1.13
CA LEU A 22 12.15 10.27 -2.04
C LEU A 22 13.29 9.60 -1.29
N ALA A 23 13.63 10.09 -0.10
CA ALA A 23 14.68 9.53 0.73
C ALA A 23 14.28 8.17 1.33
N ILE A 24 13.00 7.99 1.66
CA ILE A 24 12.52 6.75 2.30
C ILE A 24 12.10 5.66 1.31
N THR A 25 11.81 6.02 0.06
CA THR A 25 11.30 5.09 -0.96
C THR A 25 12.20 3.84 -1.12
N PRO A 26 13.53 3.94 -1.25
CA PRO A 26 14.39 2.75 -1.39
C PRO A 26 14.37 1.84 -0.16
N LEU A 27 14.22 2.41 1.04
CA LEU A 27 14.15 1.64 2.29
C LEU A 27 12.83 0.87 2.39
N LEU A 28 11.71 1.51 2.02
CA LEU A 28 10.42 0.84 1.99
C LEU A 28 10.36 -0.22 0.88
N GLU A 29 10.97 0.04 -0.27
CA GLU A 29 11.12 -0.93 -1.36
C GLU A 29 11.80 -2.21 -0.87
N ASP A 30 12.99 -2.11 -0.28
CA ASP A 30 13.74 -3.25 0.26
C ASP A 30 12.92 -4.01 1.33
N ALA A 31 12.25 -3.28 2.22
CA ALA A 31 11.43 -3.88 3.27
C ALA A 31 10.16 -4.58 2.75
N LEU A 32 9.59 -4.14 1.62
CA LEU A 32 8.41 -4.74 0.99
C LEU A 32 8.74 -6.02 0.22
N ILE A 33 9.99 -6.19 -0.23
CA ILE A 33 10.47 -7.38 -0.94
C ILE A 33 11.21 -8.38 -0.04
N ASP A 34 11.47 -8.01 1.21
CA ASP A 34 12.17 -8.86 2.17
C ASP A 34 11.45 -10.22 2.34
N ARG A 35 12.20 -11.26 2.67
CA ARG A 35 11.67 -12.59 3.00
C ARG A 35 10.89 -12.60 4.30
N ASP A 36 11.24 -11.74 5.26
CA ASP A 36 10.56 -11.63 6.54
C ASP A 36 9.19 -10.96 6.39
N LEU A 37 8.17 -11.71 6.80
CA LEU A 37 6.77 -11.25 6.82
C LEU A 37 6.56 -10.04 7.75
N VAL A 38 7.37 -9.88 8.80
CA VAL A 38 7.28 -8.75 9.73
C VAL A 38 7.77 -7.46 9.07
N HIS A 39 8.80 -7.54 8.22
CA HIS A 39 9.27 -6.41 7.43
C HIS A 39 8.20 -5.95 6.45
N ARG A 40 7.62 -6.88 5.67
CA ARG A 40 6.52 -6.56 4.73
C ARG A 40 5.31 -5.96 5.45
N GLN A 41 4.91 -6.53 6.58
CA GLN A 41 3.80 -6.01 7.39
C GLN A 41 4.07 -4.56 7.85
N THR A 42 5.24 -4.32 8.45
CA THR A 42 5.55 -3.01 9.04
C THR A 42 5.78 -1.96 7.94
N ALA A 43 6.37 -2.36 6.82
CA ALA A 43 6.53 -1.51 5.65
C ALA A 43 5.16 -1.15 5.03
N ALA A 44 4.23 -2.09 4.92
CA ALA A 44 2.87 -1.83 4.45
C ALA A 44 2.14 -0.81 5.36
N SER A 45 2.27 -0.93 6.68
CA SER A 45 1.76 0.07 7.62
C SER A 45 2.42 1.43 7.43
N ALA A 46 3.74 1.49 7.22
CA ALA A 46 4.43 2.75 6.95
C ALA A 46 3.95 3.40 5.64
N VAL A 47 3.75 2.62 4.58
CA VAL A 47 3.17 3.08 3.30
C VAL A 47 1.77 3.63 3.49
N LYS A 48 0.92 3.00 4.31
CA LYS A 48 -0.41 3.52 4.66
C LYS A 48 -0.30 4.94 5.25
N HIS A 49 0.46 5.11 6.33
CA HIS A 49 0.56 6.42 6.98
C HIS A 49 1.20 7.48 6.09
N LEU A 50 2.25 7.10 5.35
CA LEU A 50 2.88 7.98 4.38
C LEU A 50 1.90 8.43 3.29
N SER A 51 1.17 7.50 2.67
CA SER A 51 0.22 7.79 1.60
C SER A 51 -0.92 8.70 2.07
N LEU A 52 -1.48 8.47 3.26
CA LEU A 52 -2.51 9.33 3.83
C LEU A 52 -1.98 10.72 4.20
N GLY A 53 -0.75 10.80 4.73
CA GLY A 53 -0.14 12.07 5.11
C GLY A 53 0.24 12.95 3.91
N VAL A 54 0.60 12.35 2.78
CA VAL A 54 1.08 13.08 1.58
C VAL A 54 0.07 13.11 0.43
N ALA A 55 -1.18 12.72 0.69
CA ALA A 55 -2.24 12.76 -0.30
C ALA A 55 -2.43 14.18 -0.86
N TYR A 56 -2.53 14.31 -2.19
CA TYR A 56 -2.71 15.58 -2.90
C TYR A 56 -1.56 16.60 -2.78
N LEU A 57 -0.36 16.19 -2.34
CA LEU A 57 0.82 17.07 -2.22
C LEU A 57 1.80 16.94 -3.41
N GLY A 58 1.37 16.32 -4.52
CA GLY A 58 2.21 16.15 -5.72
C GLY A 58 3.24 15.01 -5.62
N CYS A 59 3.10 14.11 -4.65
CA CYS A 59 4.01 12.96 -4.47
C CYS A 59 3.54 11.67 -5.16
N GLU A 60 2.65 11.79 -6.15
CA GLU A 60 1.99 10.66 -6.81
C GLU A 60 2.98 9.70 -7.46
N ASP A 61 4.06 10.20 -8.06
CA ASP A 61 5.08 9.37 -8.71
C ASP A 61 5.75 8.40 -7.73
N SER A 62 6.12 8.87 -6.54
CA SER A 62 6.76 8.02 -5.52
C SER A 62 5.78 7.01 -4.94
N LEU A 63 4.53 7.41 -4.72
CA LEU A 63 3.48 6.50 -4.26
C LEU A 63 3.12 5.45 -5.33
N ALA A 64 3.11 5.84 -6.60
CA ALA A 64 2.91 4.94 -7.74
C ALA A 64 4.10 3.99 -7.93
N HIS A 65 5.31 4.36 -7.51
CA HIS A 65 6.41 3.41 -7.41
C HIS A 65 6.18 2.40 -6.28
N LEU A 66 5.83 2.86 -5.08
CA LEU A 66 5.61 2.00 -3.92
C LEU A 66 4.48 0.98 -4.10
N ILE A 67 3.39 1.34 -4.80
CA ILE A 67 2.30 0.39 -5.05
C ILE A 67 2.76 -0.83 -5.85
N ASN A 68 3.77 -0.70 -6.73
CA ASN A 68 4.32 -1.82 -7.48
C ASN A 68 4.95 -2.90 -6.58
N PHE A 69 5.50 -2.49 -5.43
CA PHE A 69 6.11 -3.39 -4.46
C PHE A 69 5.10 -3.87 -3.41
N LEU A 70 4.08 -3.07 -3.12
CA LEU A 70 3.02 -3.46 -2.20
C LEU A 70 2.05 -4.48 -2.82
N PHE A 71 1.67 -4.29 -4.08
CA PHE A 71 0.61 -5.06 -4.73
C PHE A 71 0.89 -6.57 -4.87
N PRO A 72 2.12 -7.06 -5.11
CA PRO A 72 2.42 -8.49 -5.10
C PRO A 72 2.08 -9.20 -3.78
N ASN A 73 2.08 -8.46 -2.66
CA ASN A 73 1.80 -9.00 -1.32
C ASN A 73 0.30 -9.26 -1.04
N VAL A 74 -0.59 -9.06 -2.02
CA VAL A 74 -2.05 -9.32 -1.88
C VAL A 74 -2.40 -10.81 -1.72
N PHE A 75 -1.45 -11.71 -1.97
CA PHE A 75 -1.63 -13.15 -1.82
C PHE A 75 -1.09 -13.73 -0.51
N GLU A 76 -0.68 -12.85 0.41
CA GLU A 76 -0.24 -13.22 1.75
C GLU A 76 -1.33 -13.96 2.52
N VAL A 77 -0.91 -14.98 3.27
CA VAL A 77 -1.82 -15.84 4.04
C VAL A 77 -1.93 -15.38 5.49
N SER A 78 -0.86 -14.77 6.02
CA SER A 78 -0.85 -14.29 7.41
C SER A 78 -1.88 -13.16 7.60
N PRO A 79 -2.80 -13.28 8.57
CA PRO A 79 -3.87 -12.29 8.78
C PRO A 79 -3.32 -10.90 9.11
N HIS A 80 -2.21 -10.82 9.85
CA HIS A 80 -1.60 -9.54 10.23
C HIS A 80 -0.97 -8.84 9.02
N VAL A 81 -0.32 -9.60 8.13
CA VAL A 81 0.35 -9.05 6.95
C VAL A 81 -0.68 -8.62 5.92
N ILE A 82 -1.65 -9.48 5.59
CA ILE A 82 -2.64 -9.17 4.55
C ILE A 82 -3.51 -7.98 4.94
N ASN A 83 -3.88 -7.83 6.22
CA ASN A 83 -4.62 -6.66 6.67
C ASN A 83 -3.79 -5.39 6.51
N ALA A 84 -2.50 -5.41 6.88
CA ALA A 84 -1.61 -4.26 6.68
C ALA A 84 -1.44 -3.91 5.18
N VAL A 85 -1.33 -4.91 4.31
CA VAL A 85 -1.24 -4.70 2.84
C VAL A 85 -2.53 -4.08 2.30
N LEU A 86 -3.70 -4.59 2.70
CA LEU A 86 -4.99 -4.04 2.27
C LEU A 86 -5.20 -2.61 2.77
N GLU A 87 -4.81 -2.31 4.01
CA GLU A 87 -4.82 -0.94 4.54
C GLU A 87 -3.85 -0.01 3.80
N GLY A 88 -2.67 -0.52 3.42
CA GLY A 88 -1.70 0.21 2.61
C GLY A 88 -2.25 0.54 1.21
N ILE A 89 -2.90 -0.42 0.55
CA ILE A 89 -3.57 -0.21 -0.74
C ILE A 89 -4.70 0.83 -0.60
N GLU A 90 -5.45 0.80 0.49
CA GLU A 90 -6.51 1.77 0.76
C GLU A 90 -5.95 3.19 0.98
N GLY A 91 -4.83 3.33 1.70
CA GLY A 91 -4.15 4.63 1.81
C GLY A 91 -3.66 5.15 0.46
N LEU A 92 -3.08 4.28 -0.37
CA LEU A 92 -2.66 4.62 -1.73
C LEU A 92 -3.84 4.95 -2.65
N ARG A 93 -5.02 4.35 -2.45
CA ARG A 93 -6.25 4.73 -3.17
C ARG A 93 -6.62 6.19 -2.92
N VAL A 94 -6.51 6.65 -1.68
CA VAL A 94 -6.81 8.06 -1.33
C VAL A 94 -5.81 9.00 -2.00
N ALA A 95 -4.53 8.62 -2.03
CA ALA A 95 -3.47 9.48 -2.56
C ALA A 95 -3.32 9.47 -4.09
N LEU A 96 -3.47 8.30 -4.75
CA LEU A 96 -3.34 8.11 -6.20
C LEU A 96 -4.68 8.17 -6.95
N GLY A 97 -5.79 8.14 -6.20
CA GLY A 97 -7.13 8.01 -6.73
C GLY A 97 -7.56 6.57 -7.06
N PRO A 98 -8.89 6.34 -7.15
CA PRO A 98 -9.45 5.01 -7.37
C PRO A 98 -9.13 4.44 -8.75
N ALA A 99 -8.98 5.28 -9.78
CA ALA A 99 -8.69 4.83 -11.14
C ALA A 99 -7.35 4.08 -11.25
N ARG A 100 -6.34 4.52 -10.49
CA ARG A 100 -5.03 3.86 -10.47
C ARG A 100 -5.14 2.47 -9.85
N VAL A 101 -5.76 2.35 -8.67
CA VAL A 101 -5.97 1.06 -7.99
C VAL A 101 -6.87 0.12 -8.81
N LEU A 102 -7.90 0.66 -9.47
CA LEU A 102 -8.75 -0.10 -10.39
C LEU A 102 -7.93 -0.71 -11.54
N SER A 103 -6.95 0.02 -12.07
CA SER A 103 -6.09 -0.48 -13.15
C SER A 103 -5.28 -1.72 -12.75
N TYR A 104 -4.87 -1.82 -11.48
CA TYR A 104 -4.21 -3.03 -10.95
C TYR A 104 -5.21 -4.16 -10.71
N THR A 105 -6.43 -3.86 -10.26
CA THR A 105 -7.41 -4.88 -9.88
C THR A 105 -8.18 -5.48 -11.06
N ILE A 106 -8.41 -4.76 -12.16
CA ILE A 106 -9.19 -5.28 -13.31
C ILE A 106 -8.63 -6.61 -13.83
N GLN A 107 -7.31 -6.79 -13.83
CA GLN A 107 -6.65 -7.97 -14.38
C GLN A 107 -7.03 -9.27 -13.63
N GLY A 108 -7.29 -9.21 -12.33
CA GLY A 108 -7.56 -10.39 -11.51
C GLY A 108 -9.03 -10.64 -11.19
N LEU A 109 -9.94 -9.71 -11.47
CA LEU A 109 -11.37 -9.83 -11.15
C LEU A 109 -12.03 -11.07 -11.78
N PHE A 110 -11.69 -11.36 -13.04
CA PHE A 110 -12.26 -12.47 -13.81
C PHE A 110 -11.25 -13.58 -14.10
N HIS A 111 -10.12 -13.61 -13.37
CA HIS A 111 -9.08 -14.61 -13.56
C HIS A 111 -9.60 -16.04 -13.32
N PRO A 112 -9.20 -17.08 -14.09
CA PRO A 112 -9.76 -18.44 -13.96
C PRO A 112 -9.51 -19.10 -12.60
N ALA A 113 -8.40 -18.77 -11.92
CA ALA A 113 -8.11 -19.27 -10.59
C ALA A 113 -8.98 -18.60 -9.51
N ARG A 114 -9.72 -19.41 -8.74
CA ARG A 114 -10.59 -18.94 -7.64
C ARG A 114 -9.83 -18.10 -6.60
N ARG A 115 -8.65 -18.56 -6.18
CA ARG A 115 -7.80 -17.86 -5.20
C ARG A 115 -7.43 -16.45 -5.64
N VAL A 116 -7.20 -16.24 -6.94
CA VAL A 116 -6.89 -14.91 -7.50
C VAL A 116 -8.12 -14.02 -7.42
N ARG A 117 -9.28 -14.51 -7.87
CA ARG A 117 -10.52 -13.75 -7.81
C ARG A 117 -10.87 -13.34 -6.38
N GLU A 118 -10.76 -14.23 -5.41
CA GLU A 118 -11.09 -13.93 -4.01
C GLU A 118 -10.27 -12.75 -3.45
N ALA A 119 -8.96 -12.69 -3.74
CA ALA A 119 -8.12 -11.57 -3.33
C ALA A 119 -8.51 -10.27 -4.04
N TYR A 120 -8.71 -10.32 -5.35
CA TYR A 120 -8.96 -9.13 -6.18
C TYR A 120 -10.35 -8.54 -5.96
N TRP A 121 -11.38 -9.38 -5.79
CA TRP A 121 -12.72 -8.93 -5.43
C TRP A 121 -12.75 -8.26 -4.07
N LYS A 122 -11.94 -8.72 -3.11
CA LYS A 122 -11.82 -8.05 -1.81
C LYS A 122 -11.28 -6.62 -1.95
N ILE A 123 -10.24 -6.43 -2.75
CA ILE A 123 -9.66 -5.09 -3.01
C ILE A 123 -10.66 -4.20 -3.75
N TYR A 124 -11.32 -4.74 -4.78
CA TYR A 124 -12.33 -4.02 -5.55
C TYR A 124 -13.50 -3.57 -4.68
N ASN A 125 -14.01 -4.44 -3.80
CA ASN A 125 -15.12 -4.09 -2.90
C ASN A 125 -14.74 -2.96 -1.95
N ASN A 126 -13.54 -2.99 -1.37
CA ASN A 126 -13.05 -1.90 -0.51
C ASN A 126 -12.95 -0.58 -1.28
N MET A 127 -12.37 -0.62 -2.48
CA MET A 127 -12.23 0.54 -3.34
C MET A 127 -13.59 1.10 -3.77
N TYR A 128 -14.54 0.23 -4.12
CA TYR A 128 -15.90 0.61 -4.49
C TYR A 128 -16.61 1.32 -3.33
N LEU A 129 -16.55 0.76 -2.12
CA LEU A 129 -17.13 1.40 -0.93
C LEU A 129 -16.49 2.75 -0.60
N GLY A 130 -15.19 2.92 -0.84
CA GLY A 130 -14.45 4.14 -0.50
C GLY A 130 -14.53 5.26 -1.54
N ALA A 131 -15.09 5.01 -2.74
CA ALA A 131 -15.04 5.96 -3.86
C ALA A 131 -16.29 5.97 -4.77
N GLN A 132 -17.41 5.39 -4.32
CA GLN A 132 -18.71 5.43 -5.01
C GLN A 132 -19.41 6.79 -4.82
#